data_AF-X0Z815-F1
#
_entry.id   AF-X0Z815-F1
#
_cell.length_a   1.000
_cell.length_b   1.000
_cell.length_c   1.000
_cell.angle_alpha   90.00
_cell.angle_beta   90.00
_cell.angle_gamma   90.00
#
_symmetry.space_group_name_H-M   'P 1'
#
loop_
_entity.id
_entity.type
_entity.pdbx_description
1 polymer ?
#
loop_
_entity_poly.entity_id
_entity_poly.type
_entity_poly.pdbx_seq_one_letter_code
_entity_poly.pdbx_strand_id
1 'polypeptide(L)'
;MNLSEILSVAWEGITANKIRSLLTMLGIIIGVAAVIIMISISAGTEATIAEQINSLGANLIIVSPKRGTPGAARTLLYADAEAIA
;
A
#
# COMPACT_ATOMS: atom_id res chain seq x y z
N MET A 1 -39.14 11.83 26.60
CA MET A 1 -37.75 12.01 26.15
C MET A 1 -37.74 11.90 24.64
N ASN A 2 -37.77 13.04 23.97
CA ASN A 2 -37.83 13.08 22.51
C ASN A 2 -36.41 13.10 21.92
N LEU A 3 -36.20 12.53 20.74
CA LEU A 3 -34.87 12.48 20.09
C LEU A 3 -34.28 13.89 19.89
N SER A 4 -35.13 14.88 19.63
CA SER A 4 -34.74 16.30 19.53
C SER A 4 -34.16 16.86 20.84
N GLU A 5 -34.66 16.39 21.97
CA GLU A 5 -34.24 16.84 23.30
C GLU A 5 -32.86 16.27 23.64
N ILE A 6 -32.63 15.01 23.29
CA ILE A 6 -31.34 14.32 23.43
C ILE A 6 -30.25 15.02 22.59
N LEU A 7 -30.56 15.35 21.33
CA LEU A 7 -29.65 16.09 20.44
C LEU A 7 -29.30 17.47 21.00
N SER A 8 -30.29 18.19 21.54
CA SER A 8 -30.08 19.51 22.16
C SER A 8 -29.13 19.42 23.35
N VAL A 9 -29.35 18.47 24.26
CA VAL A 9 -28.51 18.28 25.46
C VAL A 9 -27.09 17.85 25.09
N ALA A 10 -26.94 16.96 24.10
CA ALA A 10 -25.63 16.54 23.61
C ALA A 10 -24.84 17.70 22.99
N TRP A 11 -25.50 18.54 22.19
CA TRP A 11 -24.89 19.72 21.58
C TRP A 11 -24.41 20.72 22.64
N GLU A 12 -25.24 20.98 23.63
CA GLU A 12 -24.92 21.88 24.74
C GLU A 12 -23.67 21.37 25.51
N GLY A 13 -23.59 20.07 25.79
CA GLY A 13 -22.43 19.45 26.43
C GLY A 13 -21.11 19.58 25.63
N ILE A 14 -21.18 19.45 24.31
CA ILE A 14 -20.01 19.65 23.42
C ILE A 14 -19.55 21.12 23.47
N THR A 15 -20.49 22.07 23.42
CA THR A 15 -20.15 23.51 23.45
C THR A 15 -19.66 23.98 24.81
N ALA A 16 -20.02 23.31 25.91
CA ALA A 16 -19.52 23.59 27.25
C ALA A 16 -18.05 23.21 27.44
N ASN A 17 -17.56 22.16 26.76
CA ASN A 17 -16.20 21.63 26.89
C ASN A 17 -15.40 21.70 25.58
N LYS A 18 -15.38 22.88 24.94
CA LYS A 18 -14.80 23.09 23.59
C LYS A 18 -13.41 22.48 23.39
N ILE A 19 -12.48 22.68 24.33
CA ILE A 19 -11.10 22.20 24.21
C ILE A 19 -11.05 20.67 24.24
N ARG A 20 -11.76 20.04 25.18
CA ARG A 20 -11.79 18.57 25.31
C ARG A 20 -12.47 17.93 24.10
N SER A 21 -13.61 18.47 23.67
CA SER A 21 -14.32 17.98 22.48
C SER A 21 -13.48 18.16 21.22
N LEU A 22 -12.77 19.28 21.07
CA LEU A 22 -11.90 19.50 19.91
C LEU A 22 -10.71 18.54 19.90
N LEU A 23 -10.02 18.35 21.02
CA LEU A 23 -8.86 17.44 21.09
C LEU A 23 -9.25 15.98 20.85
N THR A 24 -10.41 15.54 21.35
CA THR A 24 -10.90 14.17 21.11
C THR A 24 -11.29 13.94 19.67
N MET A 25 -12.00 14.87 19.03
CA MET A 25 -12.31 14.80 17.60
C MET A 25 -11.04 14.82 16.75
N LEU A 26 -10.09 15.68 17.07
CA LEU A 26 -8.83 15.82 16.34
C LEU A 26 -8.01 14.51 16.37
N GLY A 27 -7.97 13.82 17.51
CA GLY A 27 -7.35 12.51 17.63
C GLY A 27 -7.98 11.46 16.70
N ILE A 28 -9.32 11.40 16.63
CA ILE A 28 -10.04 10.47 15.74
C ILE A 28 -9.78 10.81 14.27
N ILE A 29 -9.83 12.11 13.91
CA ILE A 29 -9.60 12.58 12.54
C ILE A 29 -8.20 12.18 12.06
N ILE A 30 -7.16 12.47 12.85
CA ILE A 30 -5.79 12.12 12.49
C ILE A 30 -5.59 10.61 12.45
N GLY A 31 -6.15 9.88 13.43
CA GLY A 31 -6.04 8.43 13.50
C GLY A 31 -6.64 7.74 12.28
N VAL A 32 -7.87 8.09 11.90
CA VAL A 32 -8.55 7.51 10.73
C VAL A 32 -7.86 7.95 9.43
N ALA A 33 -7.44 9.22 9.33
CA ALA A 33 -6.74 9.72 8.15
C ALA A 33 -5.43 8.96 7.89
N ALA A 34 -4.62 8.71 8.92
CA ALA A 34 -3.36 7.98 8.78
C ALA A 34 -3.57 6.55 8.26
N VAL A 35 -4.61 5.86 8.76
CA VAL A 35 -4.96 4.51 8.30
C VAL A 35 -5.40 4.52 6.84
N ILE A 36 -6.26 5.46 6.44
CA ILE A 36 -6.71 5.59 5.04
C ILE A 36 -5.53 5.86 4.11
N ILE A 37 -4.64 6.79 4.49
CA ILE A 37 -3.45 7.13 3.69
C ILE A 37 -2.56 5.90 3.50
N MET A 38 -2.25 5.18 4.58
CA MET A 38 -1.39 4.00 4.52
C MET A 38 -1.94 2.94 3.56
N ILE A 39 -3.23 2.61 3.69
CA ILE A 39 -3.88 1.60 2.84
C ILE A 39 -3.94 2.05 1.38
N SER A 40 -4.20 3.33 1.14
CA SER A 40 -4.27 3.90 -0.21
C SER A 40 -2.90 3.88 -0.89
N ILE A 41 -1.84 4.20 -0.14
CA ILE A 41 -0.47 4.12 -0.63
C ILE A 41 -0.12 2.68 -0.97
N SER A 42 -0.34 1.73 -0.06
CA SER A 42 0.05 0.33 -0.28
C SER A 42 -0.60 -0.24 -1.53
N ALA A 43 -1.91 -0.08 -1.66
CA ALA A 43 -2.66 -0.54 -2.83
C ALA A 43 -2.22 0.15 -4.13
N GLY A 44 -1.93 1.45 -4.08
CA GLY A 44 -1.45 2.20 -5.25
C GLY A 44 -0.07 1.75 -5.73
N THR A 45 0.86 1.51 -4.80
CA THR A 45 2.19 0.96 -5.15
C THR A 45 2.10 -0.45 -5.69
N GLU A 46 1.29 -1.33 -5.10
CA GLU A 46 1.10 -2.69 -5.60
C GLU A 46 0.56 -2.69 -7.03
N ALA A 47 -0.45 -1.87 -7.32
CA ALA A 47 -1.00 -1.71 -8.67
C ALA A 47 0.06 -1.21 -9.66
N THR A 48 0.85 -0.21 -9.26
CA THR A 48 1.92 0.35 -10.11
C THR A 48 3.02 -0.67 -10.40
N ILE A 49 3.43 -1.45 -9.39
CA ILE A 49 4.43 -2.51 -9.55
C ILE A 49 3.88 -3.62 -10.45
N ALA A 50 2.63 -4.04 -10.23
CA ALA A 50 1.99 -5.04 -11.06
C ALA A 50 1.92 -4.60 -12.53
N GLU A 51 1.61 -3.33 -12.78
CA GLU A 51 1.58 -2.77 -14.13
C GLU A 51 2.97 -2.73 -14.78
N GLN A 52 4.01 -2.35 -14.03
CA GLN A 52 5.39 -2.42 -14.53
C GLN A 52 5.80 -3.87 -14.85
N ILE A 53 5.49 -4.83 -13.98
CA ILE A 53 5.78 -6.26 -14.22
C ILE A 53 5.03 -6.75 -15.46
N ASN A 54 3.76 -6.40 -15.61
CA ASN A 54 2.97 -6.76 -16.79
C ASN A 54 3.50 -6.09 -18.07
N SER A 55 3.98 -4.85 -17.99
CA SER A 55 4.55 -4.11 -19.12
C SER A 55 5.88 -4.69 -19.63
N LEU A 56 6.62 -5.40 -18.78
CA LEU A 56 7.79 -6.18 -19.18
C LEU A 56 7.40 -7.44 -19.99
N GLY A 57 6.11 -7.78 -20.02
CA GLY A 57 5.53 -8.91 -20.73
C GLY A 57 5.17 -10.04 -19.79
N ALA A 58 3.96 -10.59 -19.89
CA ALA A 58 3.45 -11.66 -19.03
C ALA A 58 4.22 -13.01 -19.16
N ASN A 59 5.30 -13.06 -19.94
CA ASN A 59 6.08 -14.24 -20.23
C ASN A 59 7.60 -13.98 -20.12
N LEU A 60 8.05 -13.44 -18.98
CA LEU A 60 9.48 -13.26 -18.69
C LEU A 60 10.13 -14.60 -18.30
N ILE A 61 11.06 -15.08 -19.12
CA ILE A 61 11.94 -16.21 -18.77
C ILE A 61 13.27 -15.63 -18.27
N ILE A 62 13.50 -15.68 -16.96
CA ILE A 62 14.75 -15.21 -16.33
C ILE A 62 15.77 -16.36 -16.35
N VAL A 63 16.71 -16.29 -17.29
CA VAL A 63 17.80 -17.26 -17.41
C VAL A 63 19.04 -16.72 -16.69
N SER A 64 19.53 -17.44 -15.69
CA SER A 64 20.80 -17.14 -15.03
C SER A 64 21.72 -18.36 -15.08
N PRO A 65 23.04 -18.16 -15.30
CA PRO A 65 23.97 -19.27 -15.26
C PRO A 65 23.99 -19.82 -13.84
N LYS A 66 23.72 -21.12 -13.70
CA LYS A 66 23.89 -21.80 -12.41
C LYS A 66 25.31 -21.55 -11.94
N ARG A 67 25.48 -21.06 -10.70
CA ARG A 67 26.79 -20.84 -10.08
C ARG A 67 27.49 -22.19 -9.95
N GLY A 68 28.22 -22.57 -11.01
CA GLY A 68 28.95 -23.81 -11.11
C GLY A 68 30.24 -23.74 -10.29
N THR A 69 30.71 -24.92 -9.89
CA THR A 69 32.00 -25.15 -9.24
C THR A 69 33.11 -24.33 -9.90
N PRO A 70 34.01 -23.68 -9.12
CA PRO A 70 35.12 -22.90 -9.67
C PRO A 70 35.89 -23.71 -10.73
N GLY A 71 36.00 -23.17 -11.95
CA GLY A 71 36.64 -23.83 -13.10
C GLY A 71 35.70 -24.51 -14.10
N ALA A 72 34.41 -24.68 -13.79
CA ALA A 72 33.40 -25.27 -14.67
C ALA A 72 32.18 -24.34 -14.92
N ALA A 73 32.33 -23.04 -14.67
CA ALA A 73 31.29 -22.06 -14.93
C ALA A 73 31.05 -21.96 -16.45
N ARG A 74 29.93 -22.51 -16.93
CA ARG A 74 29.47 -22.27 -18.29
C ARG A 74 28.97 -20.83 -18.37
N THR A 75 29.65 -20.04 -19.20
CA THR A 75 29.20 -18.68 -19.55
C THR A 75 28.01 -18.84 -20.49
N LEU A 76 26.94 -18.07 -20.25
CA LEU A 76 25.81 -18.04 -21.18
C LEU A 76 26.31 -17.49 -22.52
N LEU A 77 26.15 -18.25 -23.59
CA LEU A 77 26.46 -17.79 -24.94
C LEU A 77 25.23 -17.13 -25.55
N TYR A 78 25.44 -16.21 -26.50
CA TYR A 78 24.35 -15.56 -27.23
C TYR A 78 23.44 -16.58 -27.93
N ALA A 79 24.02 -17.69 -28.41
CA ALA A 79 23.29 -18.80 -29.01
C ALA A 79 22.34 -19.51 -28.02
N ASP A 80 22.66 -19.53 -26.71
CA ASP A 80 21.79 -20.12 -25.70
C ASP A 80 20.54 -19.24 -25.46
N ALA A 81 20.68 -17.91 -25.63
CA ALA A 81 19.56 -16.97 -25.51
C ALA A 81 18.59 -17.09 -26.70
N GLU A 82 19.11 -17.33 -27.91
CA GLU A 82 18.31 -17.53 -29.12
C GLU A 82 17.54 -18.87 -29.11
N ALA A 83 18.09 -19.90 -28.45
CA ALA A 83 17.42 -21.21 -28.33
C ALA A 83 16.23 -21.24 -27.36
N ILE A 84 16.05 -20.20 -26.53
CA ILE A 84 14.99 -20.08 -25.52
C ILE A 84 13.83 -19.17 -26.00
N ALA A 85 14.06 -18.38 -27.04
CA ALA A 85 13.03 -17.57 -27.71
C ALA A 85 12.10 -18.44 -28.56
#